data_AF-A0A2E2W870-F1
#
_entry.id   AF-A0A2E2W870-F1
#
_cell.length_a   1.000
_cell.length_b   1.000
_cell.length_c   1.000
_cell.angle_alpha   90.00
_cell.angle_beta   90.00
_cell.angle_gamma   90.00
#
_symmetry.space_group_name_H-M   'P 1'
#
loop_
_entity.id
_entity.type
_entity.pdbx_description
1 polymer ?
#
loop_
_entity_poly.entity_id
_entity_poly.type
_entity_poly.pdbx_seq_one_letter_code
_entity_poly.pdbx_strand_id
1 'polypeptide(L)' 'MLKEFKFKYECSICKNKGTWKGKKLSLVLDHINGNNKDNRINNLRFICHNCDSQLPTYKSKNIKYQRDMKKK' A
#
# COMPACT_ATOMS: atom_id res chain seq x y z
N MET A 1 22.34 -6.14 15.22
CA MET A 1 21.25 -5.35 15.83
C MET A 1 20.25 -4.98 14.74
N LEU A 2 19.08 -5.61 14.72
CA LEU A 2 18.00 -5.22 13.82
C LEU A 2 17.36 -3.96 14.40
N LYS A 3 17.50 -2.81 13.72
CA LYS A 3 16.74 -1.60 14.07
C LYS A 3 15.26 -1.94 13.91
N GLU A 4 14.50 -1.92 15.00
CA GLU A 4 13.07 -2.17 14.99
C GLU A 4 12.35 -1.07 14.19
N PHE A 5 12.09 -1.32 12.91
CA PHE A 5 11.14 -0.51 12.15
C PHE A 5 9.72 -0.85 12.63
N LYS A 6 9.20 -0.03 13.55
CA LYS A 6 7.80 -0.13 14.00
C LYS A 6 6.86 0.44 12.94
N PHE A 7 6.43 -0.41 12.00
CA PHE A 7 5.24 -0.11 11.21
C PHE A 7 4.00 -0.34 12.06
N LYS A 8 3.14 0.68 12.17
CA LYS A 8 1.80 0.49 12.71
C LYS A 8 1.00 -0.35 11.70
N TYR A 9 0.37 -1.42 12.18
CA TYR A 9 -0.53 -2.22 11.37
C TYR A 9 -1.89 -1.52 11.22
N GLU A 10 -1.89 -0.43 10.45
CA GLU A 10 -3.05 0.38 10.13
C GLU A 10 -3.01 0.81 8.66
N CYS A 11 -4.17 0.99 8.05
CA CYS A 11 -4.26 1.56 6.71
C CYS A 11 -3.72 2.99 6.73
N SER A 12 -2.72 3.30 5.91
CA SER A 12 -2.12 4.63 5.87
C SER A 12 -3.08 5.72 5.39
N ILE A 13 -4.14 5.34 4.65
CA ILE A 13 -5.13 6.24 4.04
C ILE A 13 -6.28 6.49 5.01
N CYS A 14 -7.03 5.46 5.41
CA CYS A 14 -8.24 5.61 6.23
C CYS A 14 -8.06 5.25 7.72
N LYS A 15 -6.83 4.91 8.14
CA LYS A 15 -6.49 4.54 9.54
C LYS A 15 -7.19 3.30 10.10
N ASN A 16 -7.82 2.49 9.25
CA ASN A 16 -8.40 1.21 9.65
C ASN A 16 -7.31 0.28 10.22
N LYS A 17 -7.51 -0.23 11.43
CA LYS A 17 -6.56 -1.09 12.17
C LYS A 17 -6.64 -2.59 11.82
N GLY A 18 -7.22 -2.92 10.68
CA GLY A 18 -7.40 -4.31 10.23
C GLY A 18 -8.70 -4.95 10.73
N THR A 19 -9.79 -4.18 10.76
CA THR A 19 -11.13 -4.68 11.14
C THR A 19 -12.20 -4.16 10.19
N TRP A 20 -13.15 -5.04 9.82
CA TRP A 20 -14.32 -4.69 9.00
C TRP A 20 -15.55 -5.44 9.50
N LYS A 21 -16.62 -4.70 9.83
CA LYS A 21 -17.87 -5.26 10.38
C LYS A 21 -17.64 -6.24 11.55
N GLY A 22 -16.75 -5.87 12.47
CA GLY A 22 -16.39 -6.70 13.63
C GLY A 22 -15.49 -7.91 13.34
N LYS A 23 -15.12 -8.15 12.08
CA LYS A 23 -14.23 -9.25 11.67
C LYS A 23 -12.83 -8.72 11.36
N LYS A 24 -11.82 -9.58 11.51
CA LYS A 24 -10.44 -9.28 11.12
C LYS A 24 -10.37 -9.03 9.60
N LEU A 25 -9.71 -7.96 9.21
CA LEU A 25 -9.41 -7.62 7.82
C LEU A 25 -7.89 -7.51 7.68
N SER A 26 -7.29 -8.37 6.86
CA SER A 26 -5.88 -8.24 6.53
C SER A 26 -5.64 -6.95 5.74
N LEU A 27 -4.54 -6.26 6.06
CA LEU A 27 -4.05 -5.13 5.27
C LEU A 27 -3.11 -5.62 4.16
N VAL A 28 -3.14 -4.93 3.04
CA VAL A 28 -2.28 -5.13 1.87
C VAL A 28 -1.00 -4.31 2.07
N LEU A 29 0.14 -4.89 1.70
CA LEU A 29 1.42 -4.18 1.60
C LEU A 29 1.49 -3.54 0.21
N ASP A 30 1.50 -2.22 0.15
CA ASP A 30 1.47 -1.43 -1.08
C ASP A 30 2.73 -0.58 -1.24
N HIS A 31 3.14 -0.36 -2.49
CA HIS A 31 4.24 0.51 -2.88
C HIS A 31 3.69 1.91 -3.16
N ILE A 32 4.11 2.91 -2.39
CA ILE A 32 3.60 4.30 -2.48
C ILE A 32 3.75 4.85 -3.90
N ASN A 33 4.88 4.60 -4.54
CA ASN A 33 5.17 5.03 -5.92
C ASN A 33 4.63 4.10 -7.01
N GLY A 34 3.95 3.00 -6.65
CA GLY A 34 3.46 2.01 -7.61
C GLY A 34 4.54 1.19 -8.32
N ASN A 35 5.81 1.32 -7.92
CA ASN A 35 6.93 0.55 -8.47
C ASN A 35 7.20 -0.71 -7.63
N ASN A 36 6.79 -1.87 -8.15
CA ASN A 36 6.98 -3.17 -7.49
C ASN A 36 8.45 -3.58 -7.30
N LYS A 37 9.40 -2.89 -7.94
CA LYS A 37 10.84 -3.12 -7.75
C LYS A 37 11.44 -2.27 -6.62
N ASP A 38 10.74 -1.24 -6.16
CA ASP A 38 11.24 -0.32 -5.14
C ASP A 38 10.85 -0.79 -3.73
N ASN A 39 11.60 -1.76 -3.21
CA ASN A 39 11.33 -2.39 -1.91
C ASN A 39 11.92 -1.63 -0.71
N ARG A 40 12.25 -0.34 -0.88
CA ARG A 40 12.73 0.47 0.24
C ARG A 40 11.60 0.60 1.28
N ILE A 41 11.96 0.42 2.54
CA ILE A 41 11.04 0.46 3.69
C ILE A 41 10.16 1.73 3.69
N ASN A 42 10.74 2.88 3.34
CA ASN A 42 10.01 4.16 3.27
C ASN A 42 9.02 4.26 2.10
N ASN A 43 9.13 3.38 1.10
CA ASN A 43 8.22 3.30 -0.04
C ASN A 43 7.08 2.28 0.20
N LEU A 44 7.11 1.53 1.30
CA LEU A 44 6.09 0.55 1.64
C LEU A 44 5.09 1.14 2.63
N ARG A 45 3.81 0.78 2.46
CA ARG A 45 2.73 1.14 3.38
C ARG A 45 1.72 0.02 3.53
N PHE A 46 1.05 -0.06 4.67
CA PHE A 46 -0.15 -0.88 4.81
C PHE A 46 -1.37 -0.11 4.34
N ILE A 47 -2.24 -0.75 3.57
CA ILE A 47 -3.55 -0.22 3.17
C ILE A 47 -4.64 -1.29 3.31
N CYS A 48 -5.89 -0.90 3.55
CA CYS A 48 -6.98 -1.87 3.56
C CYS A 48 -7.47 -2.15 2.13
N HIS A 49 -8.11 -3.30 1.92
CA HIS A 49 -8.65 -3.70 0.61
C HIS A 49 -9.60 -2.67 -0.02
N ASN A 50 -10.32 -1.90 0.80
CA ASN A 50 -11.21 -0.84 0.32
C ASN A 50 -10.44 0.38 -0.21
N CYS A 51 -9.29 0.71 0.37
CA CYS A 51 -8.45 1.81 -0.13
C CYS A 51 -7.58 1.35 -1.30
N ASP A 52 -7.07 0.12 -1.27
CA ASP A 52 -6.34 -0.50 -2.37
C ASP A 52 -7.15 -0.48 -3.67
N SER A 53 -8.44 -0.83 -3.61
CA SER A 53 -9.32 -0.84 -4.79
C SER A 53 -9.52 0.53 -5.45
N GLN A 54 -9.22 1.62 -4.73
CA GLN A 54 -9.34 3.00 -5.21
C GLN A 54 -8.02 3.53 -5.78
N LEU A 55 -6.91 2.81 -5.64
CA LEU A 55 -5.63 3.26 -6.16
C LEU A 55 -5.57 3.16 -7.70
N PRO A 56 -4.89 4.10 -8.38
CA PRO A 56 -4.64 4.03 -9.82
C PRO A 56 -3.86 2.77 -10.25
N THR A 57 -3.13 2.15 -9.31
CA THR A 57 -2.29 0.96 -9.51
C THR A 57 -3.03 -0.36 -9.33
N TYR A 58 -4.28 -0.34 -8.86
CA TYR A 58 -5.06 -1.52 -8.52
C TYR A 58 -5.23 -2.52 -9.69
N LYS A 59 -5.16 -3.84 -9.39
CA LYS A 59 -5.32 -4.95 -10.34
C LYS A 59 -4.49 -4.80 -11.62
N SER A 60 -3.17 -4.83 -11.48
CA SER A 60 -2.19 -4.80 -12.59
C SER A 60 -2.17 -3.50 -13.41
N LYS A 61 -2.84 -2.44 -12.93
CA LYS A 61 -2.81 -1.11 -13.56
C LYS A 61 -1.52 -0.33 -13.27
N ASN A 62 -0.63 -0.88 -12.43
CA ASN A 62 0.65 -0.30 -12.09
C ASN A 62 1.56 -0.06 -13.32
N ILE A 63 1.50 -0.90 -14.36
CA ILE A 63 2.31 -0.72 -15.58
C ILE A 63 1.91 0.57 -16.30
N LYS A 64 0.59 0.78 -16.50
CA LYS A 64 0.08 1.99 -17.13
C LYS A 64 0.40 3.21 -16.26
N TYR A 65 0.17 3.13 -14.96
CA TYR A 65 0.48 4.20 -14.01
C TYR A 65 1.96 4.62 -14.07
N GLN A 66 2.89 3.66 -14.01
CA GLN A 66 4.32 3.94 -14.13
C GLN A 66 4.69 4.56 -15.48
N ARG A 67 4.09 4.09 -16.58
CA ARG A 67 4.34 4.67 -17.91
C ARG A 67 3.86 6.11 -17.99
N ASP A 68 2.69 6.42 -17.44
CA ASP A 68 2.12 7.77 -17.47
C ASP A 68 2.93 8.73 -16.58
N MET A 69 3.42 8.26 -15.42
CA MET A 69 4.29 9.04 -14.54
C MET A 69 5.67 9.33 -15.14
N LYS A 70 6.21 8.46 -16.01
CA LYS A 70 7.48 8.71 -16.72
C LYS A 70 7.38 9.76 -17.85
N LYS A 71 6.17 10.10 -18.28
CA LYS A 71 5.92 11.09 -19.35
C LYS A 71 5.72 12.50 -18.82
N LYS A 72 5.59 12.65 -17.51
CA LYS A 72 5.56 13.93 -16.78
C LYS A 72 6.96 14.26 -16.30
#